data_AF-A0A8B8ZT76-F1
#
_entry.id   AF-A0A8B8ZT76-F1
#
_cell.length_a   1.000
_cell.length_b   1.000
_cell.length_c   1.000
_cell.angle_alpha   90.00
_cell.angle_beta   90.00
_cell.angle_gamma   90.00
#
_symmetry.space_group_name_H-M   'P 1'
#
loop_
_entity.id
_entity.type
_entity.pdbx_description
1 polymer ?
#
loop_
_entity_poly.entity_id
_entity_poly.type
_entity_poly.pdbx_seq_one_letter_code
_entity_poly.pdbx_strand_id
1 'polypeptide(L)'
;MELRDIAAQLKSLEVDMSETFLVHFVLNSLPMEYAPFKISYNTHTEKWTMNQLLAMCVDEEQRIKQERQESVYLTSHKGKGHKEVGSTSHHIPVKKKKMKVSAKVTDKRQIKCFFCKKQGHLKKDCIKYKKWLEKKGIVEQKNSNGK
;
A
#
# COMPACT_ATOMS: atom_id res chain seq x y z
N MET A 1 14.80 -17.88 -27.45
CA MET A 1 16.15 -17.35 -27.70
C MET A 1 16.44 -16.36 -26.59
N GLU A 2 17.32 -16.73 -25.67
CA GLU A 2 17.75 -15.89 -24.56
C GLU A 2 18.82 -14.88 -25.02
N LEU A 3 19.03 -13.82 -24.25
CA LEU A 3 20.07 -12.82 -24.55
C LEU A 3 21.47 -13.44 -24.68
N ARG A 4 21.76 -14.50 -23.90
CA ARG A 4 23.01 -15.27 -23.99
C ARG A 4 23.17 -15.99 -25.33
N ASP A 5 22.07 -16.52 -25.88
CA ASP A 5 22.09 -17.19 -27.18
C ASP A 5 22.40 -16.18 -28.29
N ILE A 6 21.76 -15.00 -28.24
CA ILE A 6 22.00 -13.90 -29.18
C ILE A 6 23.47 -13.45 -29.07
N ALA A 7 23.99 -13.30 -27.86
CA ALA A 7 25.38 -12.91 -27.65
C ALA A 7 26.38 -13.93 -28.21
N ALA A 8 26.12 -15.23 -28.02
CA ALA A 8 26.94 -16.30 -28.57
C ALA A 8 26.90 -16.32 -30.12
N GLN A 9 25.72 -16.11 -30.71
CA GLN A 9 25.55 -16.02 -32.16
C GLN A 9 26.29 -14.80 -32.74
N LEU A 10 26.16 -13.62 -32.13
CA LEU A 10 26.88 -12.42 -32.54
C LEU A 10 28.40 -12.63 -32.48
N LYS A 11 28.89 -13.30 -31.43
CA LYS A 11 30.31 -13.64 -31.29
C LYS A 11 30.80 -14.56 -32.41
N SER A 12 29.96 -15.48 -32.90
CA SER A 12 30.29 -16.32 -34.06
C SER A 12 30.39 -15.54 -35.38
N LEU A 13 29.80 -14.34 -35.42
CA LEU A 13 29.87 -13.37 -36.52
C LEU A 13 30.96 -12.31 -36.29
N GLU A 14 31.90 -12.57 -35.38
CA GLU A 14 32.96 -11.63 -34.96
C GLU A 14 32.44 -10.31 -34.37
N VAL A 15 31.17 -10.26 -33.95
CA VAL A 15 30.59 -9.12 -33.23
C VAL A 15 30.68 -9.40 -31.73
N ASP A 16 31.66 -8.78 -31.08
CA ASP A 16 31.80 -8.87 -29.63
C ASP A 16 30.95 -7.80 -28.92
N MET A 17 30.23 -8.20 -27.88
CA MET A 17 29.44 -7.29 -27.05
C MET A 17 30.10 -7.14 -25.69
N SER A 18 30.49 -5.91 -25.37
CA SER A 18 31.05 -5.62 -24.05
C SER A 18 30.06 -5.96 -22.93
N GLU A 19 30.59 -6.40 -21.79
CA GLU A 19 29.77 -6.68 -20.60
C GLU A 19 28.97 -5.45 -20.15
N THR A 20 29.56 -4.25 -20.28
CA THR A 20 28.88 -2.98 -19.98
C THR A 20 27.66 -2.75 -20.87
N PHE A 21 27.77 -3.07 -22.17
CA PHE A 21 26.64 -2.99 -23.10
C PHE A 21 25.54 -3.97 -22.70
N LEU A 22 25.90 -5.21 -22.38
CA LEU A 22 24.94 -6.24 -21.95
C LEU A 22 24.18 -5.83 -20.68
N VAL A 23 24.88 -5.29 -19.69
CA VAL A 23 24.26 -4.76 -18.46
C VAL A 23 23.24 -3.66 -18.79
N HIS A 24 23.64 -2.69 -19.60
CA HIS A 24 22.74 -1.62 -20.03
C HIS A 24 21.55 -2.15 -20.83
N PHE A 25 21.77 -3.11 -21.72
CA PHE A 25 20.73 -3.72 -22.53
C PHE A 25 19.68 -4.41 -21.65
N VAL A 26 20.11 -5.21 -20.67
CA VAL A 26 19.21 -5.86 -19.72
C VAL A 26 18.42 -4.83 -18.92
N LEU A 27 19.09 -3.82 -18.34
CA LEU A 27 18.42 -2.77 -17.56
C LEU A 27 17.35 -2.03 -18.37
N ASN A 28 17.60 -1.75 -19.64
CA ASN A 28 16.63 -1.10 -20.52
C ASN A 28 15.49 -2.03 -20.92
N SER A 29 15.75 -3.34 -21.01
CA SER A 29 14.75 -4.36 -21.38
C SER A 29 13.79 -4.73 -20.23
N LEU A 30 14.14 -4.42 -18.98
CA LEU A 30 13.32 -4.76 -17.82
C LEU A 30 11.96 -4.00 -17.81
N PRO A 31 10.86 -4.63 -17.38
CA PRO A 31 9.54 -4.02 -17.24
C PRO A 31 9.51 -2.80 -16.30
N MET A 32 8.41 -2.04 -16.35
CA MET A 32 8.24 -0.83 -15.52
C MET A 32 8.20 -1.14 -14.02
N GLU A 33 7.74 -2.33 -13.62
CA GLU A 33 7.69 -2.78 -12.23
C GLU A 33 9.07 -2.85 -11.58
N TYR A 34 10.14 -2.95 -12.38
CA TYR A 34 11.53 -2.89 -11.93
C TYR A 34 12.07 -1.46 -11.80
N ALA A 35 11.23 -0.43 -11.89
CA ALA A 35 11.68 0.96 -11.74
C ALA A 35 12.48 1.22 -10.45
N PRO A 36 12.08 0.71 -9.26
CA PRO A 36 12.87 0.86 -8.03
C PRO A 36 14.26 0.24 -8.15
N PHE A 37 14.37 -0.94 -8.76
CA PHE A 37 15.63 -1.60 -9.06
C PHE A 37 16.54 -0.78 -10.00
N LYS A 38 15.99 -0.20 -11.07
CA LYS A 38 16.76 0.68 -11.98
C LYS A 38 17.29 1.91 -11.26
N ILE A 39 16.47 2.52 -10.39
CA ILE A 39 16.90 3.66 -9.56
C ILE A 39 18.04 3.22 -8.64
N SER A 40 17.91 2.07 -7.97
CA SER A 40 18.97 1.50 -7.13
C SER A 40 20.26 1.38 -7.92
N TYR A 41 20.26 0.69 -9.06
CA TYR A 41 21.44 0.57 -9.93
C TYR A 41 22.06 1.92 -10.30
N ASN A 42 21.24 2.88 -10.77
CA ASN A 42 21.73 4.20 -11.20
C ASN A 42 22.34 5.04 -10.06
N THR A 43 21.94 4.79 -8.81
CA THR A 43 22.47 5.48 -7.64
C THR A 43 23.73 4.83 -7.06
N HIS A 44 24.04 3.59 -7.45
CA HIS A 44 25.27 2.92 -7.04
C HIS A 44 26.45 3.39 -7.90
N THR A 45 27.57 3.69 -7.24
CA THR A 45 28.81 4.13 -7.90
C THR A 45 29.64 2.97 -8.45
N GLU A 46 29.44 1.77 -7.92
CA GLU A 46 30.12 0.55 -8.38
C GLU A 46 29.39 -0.07 -9.57
N LYS A 47 30.15 -0.47 -10.60
CA LYS A 47 29.59 -1.16 -11.76
C LYS A 47 29.33 -2.62 -11.41
N TRP A 48 28.12 -3.09 -11.69
CA TRP A 48 27.78 -4.49 -11.51
C TRP A 48 28.25 -5.33 -12.69
N THR A 49 28.78 -6.51 -12.37
CA THR A 49 28.97 -7.59 -13.35
C THR A 49 27.62 -8.15 -13.79
N MET A 50 27.60 -8.84 -14.93
CA MET A 50 26.39 -9.51 -15.41
C MET A 50 25.81 -10.49 -14.39
N ASN A 51 26.67 -11.20 -13.66
CA ASN A 51 26.24 -12.16 -12.65
C ASN A 51 25.57 -11.47 -11.45
N GLN A 52 26.13 -10.34 -10.99
CA GLN A 52 25.52 -9.54 -9.93
C GLN A 52 24.18 -8.97 -10.37
N LEU A 53 24.09 -8.44 -11.59
CA LEU A 53 22.84 -7.93 -12.15
C LEU A 53 21.77 -9.03 -12.20
N LEU A 54 22.12 -10.22 -12.67
CA LEU A 54 21.22 -11.38 -12.72
C LEU A 54 20.71 -11.77 -11.32
N ALA A 55 21.61 -11.86 -10.33
CA ALA A 55 21.24 -12.19 -8.95
C ALA A 55 20.24 -11.17 -8.39
N MET A 56 20.55 -9.87 -8.55
CA MET A 56 19.69 -8.80 -8.05
C MET A 56 18.34 -8.74 -8.78
N CYS A 57 18.29 -9.10 -10.07
CA CYS A 57 17.03 -9.21 -10.82
C CYS A 57 16.13 -10.34 -10.27
N VAL A 58 16.71 -11.47 -9.83
CA VAL A 58 15.95 -12.58 -9.23
C VAL A 58 15.37 -12.17 -7.88
N ASP A 59 16.16 -11.50 -7.05
CA ASP A 59 15.69 -10.99 -5.75
C ASP A 59 14.56 -9.97 -5.93
N GLU A 60 14.72 -9.05 -6.88
CA GLU A 60 13.69 -8.06 -7.20
C GLU A 60 12.40 -8.71 -7.74
N GLU A 61 12.52 -9.78 -8.53
CA GLU A 61 11.35 -10.55 -9.00
C GLU A 61 10.58 -11.17 -7.82
N GLN A 62 11.30 -11.72 -6.84
CA GLN A 62 10.70 -12.29 -5.64
C GLN A 62 9.97 -11.22 -4.82
N ARG A 63 10.58 -10.05 -4.64
CA ARG A 63 9.95 -8.91 -3.97
C ARG A 63 8.66 -8.49 -4.69
N ILE A 64 8.70 -8.30 -6.02
CA ILE A 64 7.52 -7.91 -6.81
C ILE A 64 6.39 -8.95 -6.69
N LYS A 65 6.72 -10.25 -6.68
CA LYS A 65 5.74 -11.33 -6.48
C LYS A 65 5.06 -11.24 -5.11
N GLN A 66 5.82 -10.95 -4.05
CA GLN A 66 5.28 -10.77 -2.70
C GLN A 66 4.35 -9.55 -2.62
N GLU A 67 4.77 -8.40 -3.15
CA GLU A 67 3.95 -7.17 -3.18
C GLU A 67 2.62 -7.38 -3.92
N ARG A 68 2.65 -8.13 -5.05
CA ARG A 68 1.43 -8.49 -5.79
C ARG A 68 0.49 -9.36 -4.93
N GLN A 69 1.01 -10.35 -4.22
CA GLN A 69 0.20 -11.21 -3.35
C GLN A 69 -0.44 -10.42 -2.19
N GLU A 70 0.32 -9.54 -1.56
CA GLU A 70 -0.18 -8.65 -0.50
C GLU A 70 -1.28 -7.71 -1.03
N SER A 71 -1.11 -7.16 -2.24
CA SER A 71 -2.11 -6.27 -2.87
C SER A 71 -3.44 -6.99 -3.14
N VAL A 72 -3.40 -8.27 -3.56
CA VAL A 72 -4.59 -9.09 -3.78
C VAL A 72 -5.28 -9.41 -2.46
N TYR A 73 -4.52 -9.71 -1.40
CA TYR A 73 -5.07 -9.98 -0.07
C TYR A 73 -5.81 -8.76 0.49
N LEU A 74 -5.23 -7.56 0.38
CA LEU A 74 -5.86 -6.31 0.80
C LEU A 74 -7.14 -5.99 0.01
N THR A 75 -7.21 -6.43 -1.25
CA THR A 75 -8.39 -6.23 -2.12
C THR A 75 -9.49 -7.27 -1.85
N SER A 76 -9.12 -8.52 -1.49
CA SER A 76 -10.06 -9.62 -1.26
C SER A 76 -10.83 -9.51 0.07
N HIS A 77 -10.27 -8.82 1.08
CA HIS A 77 -10.98 -8.55 2.34
C HIS A 77 -12.08 -7.49 2.26
N LYS A 78 -12.38 -6.94 1.06
CA LYS A 78 -13.42 -5.92 0.86
C LYS A 78 -14.65 -6.41 0.08
N GLY A 79 -14.91 -7.72 0.12
CA GLY A 79 -15.96 -8.38 -0.67
C GLY A 79 -16.96 -9.23 0.11
N LYS A 80 -17.52 -8.75 1.22
CA LYS A 80 -18.85 -9.19 1.69
C LYS A 80 -19.69 -7.97 2.05
N GLY A 81 -20.35 -7.43 1.03
CA GLY A 81 -21.35 -6.39 1.20
C GLY A 81 -22.60 -6.93 1.88
N HIS A 82 -23.18 -6.12 2.77
CA HIS A 82 -24.64 -5.99 2.83
C HIS A 82 -25.01 -4.54 3.21
N LYS A 83 -25.37 -3.80 2.15
CA LYS A 83 -26.47 -2.83 2.00
C LYS A 83 -26.64 -1.70 3.04
N GLU A 84 -26.51 -0.48 2.52
CA GLU A 84 -27.30 0.70 2.94
C GLU A 84 -28.80 0.30 3.01
N VAL A 85 -29.68 0.85 3.86
CA VAL A 85 -30.16 2.25 3.88
C VAL A 85 -31.05 2.43 5.13
N GLY A 86 -30.98 3.60 5.77
CA GLY A 86 -32.12 4.36 6.31
C GLY A 86 -33.07 3.76 7.36
N SER A 87 -33.03 4.37 8.55
CA SER A 87 -33.98 4.35 9.68
C SER A 87 -35.49 4.24 9.33
N THR A 88 -36.26 3.42 10.06
CA THR A 88 -37.40 3.89 10.91
C THR A 88 -38.16 2.79 11.69
N SER A 89 -38.43 3.13 12.96
CA SER A 89 -39.62 2.85 13.81
C SER A 89 -39.98 1.43 14.35
N HIS A 90 -39.91 1.33 15.69
CA HIS A 90 -40.87 0.74 16.64
C HIS A 90 -41.86 -0.35 16.17
N HIS A 91 -41.75 -1.56 16.74
CA HIS A 91 -42.74 -2.15 17.67
C HIS A 91 -42.28 -3.50 18.30
N ILE A 92 -42.65 -3.68 19.57
CA ILE A 92 -42.56 -4.84 20.52
C ILE A 92 -43.53 -5.98 20.07
N PRO A 93 -43.44 -7.31 20.42
CA PRO A 93 -42.97 -7.99 21.67
C PRO A 93 -42.01 -9.19 21.48
N VAL A 94 -41.23 -9.73 22.44
CA VAL A 94 -41.44 -10.21 23.84
C VAL A 94 -42.45 -11.36 24.00
N LYS A 95 -41.95 -12.59 24.14
CA LYS A 95 -42.14 -13.34 25.39
C LYS A 95 -40.82 -13.98 25.85
N LYS A 96 -40.25 -13.30 26.84
CA LYS A 96 -39.50 -13.78 28.01
C LYS A 96 -38.44 -14.88 27.79
N LYS A 97 -37.17 -14.51 27.93
CA LYS A 97 -36.36 -14.98 29.07
C LYS A 97 -35.27 -13.96 29.41
N LYS A 98 -35.19 -13.67 30.70
CA LYS A 98 -34.38 -12.61 31.31
C LYS A 98 -32.89 -12.98 31.24
N MET A 99 -32.04 -12.06 30.79
CA MET A 99 -30.73 -11.89 31.44
C MET A 99 -30.26 -10.44 31.27
N LYS A 100 -30.22 -9.72 32.39
CA LYS A 100 -29.68 -8.36 32.49
C LYS A 100 -28.18 -8.43 32.27
N VAL A 101 -27.63 -7.65 31.34
CA VAL A 101 -26.24 -7.18 31.46
C VAL A 101 -26.18 -5.69 31.12
N SER A 102 -25.73 -4.96 32.14
CA SER A 102 -25.61 -3.51 32.25
C SER A 102 -24.84 -2.87 31.10
N ALA A 103 -25.32 -1.71 30.66
CA ALA A 103 -24.57 -0.77 29.82
C ALA A 103 -23.26 -0.38 30.50
N LYS A 104 -22.13 -0.90 30.02
CA LYS A 104 -20.83 -0.40 30.42
C LYS A 104 -20.55 0.87 29.62
N VAL A 105 -20.76 1.99 30.30
CA VAL A 105 -20.19 3.30 29.98
C VAL A 105 -18.73 3.09 29.56
N THR A 106 -18.44 3.24 28.26
CA THR A 106 -17.05 3.27 27.78
C THR A 106 -16.43 4.56 28.29
N ASP A 107 -15.53 4.40 29.27
CA ASP A 107 -14.80 5.46 29.94
C ASP A 107 -14.12 6.38 28.91
N LYS A 108 -14.54 7.66 28.87
CA LYS A 108 -14.00 8.69 27.96
C LYS A 108 -12.48 8.88 28.10
N ARG A 109 -11.87 8.35 29.18
CA ARG A 109 -10.44 8.39 29.47
C ARG A 109 -9.58 7.58 28.48
N GLN A 110 -10.14 6.58 27.80
CA GLN A 110 -9.37 5.74 26.86
C GLN A 110 -9.29 6.30 25.44
N ILE A 111 -10.08 7.31 25.08
CA ILE A 111 -10.09 7.87 23.72
C ILE A 111 -8.94 8.87 23.58
N LYS A 112 -7.92 8.57 22.77
CA LYS A 112 -6.77 9.46 22.50
C LYS A 112 -6.88 10.13 21.13
N CYS A 113 -6.69 11.43 21.09
CA CYS A 113 -6.65 12.21 19.86
C CYS A 113 -5.32 12.01 19.12
N PHE A 114 -5.35 11.55 17.88
CA PHE A 114 -4.14 11.34 17.07
C PHE A 114 -3.42 12.63 16.67
N PHE A 115 -4.12 13.77 16.62
CA PHE A 115 -3.53 15.05 16.24
C PHE A 115 -2.77 15.72 17.40
N CYS A 116 -3.43 15.90 18.54
CA CYS A 116 -2.83 16.58 19.69
C CYS A 116 -2.31 15.64 20.78
N LYS A 117 -2.48 14.32 20.63
CA LYS A 117 -2.08 13.24 21.55
C LYS A 117 -2.72 13.29 22.94
N LYS A 118 -3.72 14.18 23.17
CA LYS A 118 -4.48 14.28 24.43
C LYS A 118 -5.61 13.25 24.49
N GLN A 119 -5.93 12.78 25.69
CA GLN A 119 -7.08 11.90 25.96
C GLN A 119 -8.39 12.70 25.99
N GLY A 120 -9.53 12.00 25.92
CA GLY A 120 -10.87 12.54 26.07
C GLY A 120 -11.57 12.98 24.77
N HIS A 121 -10.92 12.91 23.60
CA HIS A 121 -11.53 13.29 22.32
C HIS A 121 -10.86 12.64 21.10
N LEU A 122 -11.59 12.56 19.98
CA LEU A 122 -11.08 12.08 18.69
C LEU A 122 -10.50 13.24 17.85
N LYS A 123 -9.73 12.93 16.80
CA LYS A 123 -9.14 13.94 15.89
C LYS A 123 -10.19 14.90 15.31
N LYS A 124 -11.37 14.39 14.92
CA LYS A 124 -12.52 15.17 14.41
C LYS A 124 -13.07 16.19 15.42
N ASP A 125 -12.90 15.94 16.71
CA ASP A 125 -13.37 16.80 17.80
C ASP A 125 -12.23 17.67 18.37
N CYS A 126 -11.04 17.62 17.77
CA CYS A 126 -9.87 18.33 18.25
C CYS A 126 -9.89 19.80 17.80
N ILE A 127 -10.02 20.73 18.75
CA ILE A 127 -10.03 22.19 18.49
C ILE A 127 -8.75 22.64 17.76
N LYS A 128 -7.58 22.09 18.13
CA LYS A 128 -6.31 22.42 17.47
C LYS A 128 -6.28 21.96 16.01
N TYR A 129 -6.90 20.82 15.71
CA TYR A 129 -6.99 20.29 14.35
C TYR A 129 -7.90 21.15 13.48
N LYS A 130 -9.08 21.56 14.01
CA LYS A 130 -10.00 22.46 13.31
C LYS A 130 -9.36 23.81 12.94
N LYS A 131 -8.67 24.45 13.90
CA LYS A 131 -7.92 25.69 13.61
C LYS A 131 -6.78 25.50 12.61
N TRP A 132 -6.14 24.33 12.63
CA TRP A 132 -5.10 23.99 11.65
C TRP A 132 -5.67 23.81 10.24
N LEU A 133 -6.86 23.21 10.11
CA LEU A 133 -7.59 23.08 8.84
C LEU A 133 -7.97 24.44 8.26
N GLU A 134 -8.53 25.34 9.09
CA GLU A 134 -8.88 26.71 8.71
C GLU A 134 -7.66 27.47 8.19
N LYS A 135 -6.50 27.36 8.87
CA LYS A 135 -5.24 27.99 8.44
C LYS A 135 -4.67 27.40 7.16
N LYS A 136 -5.00 26.15 6.83
CA LYS A 136 -4.52 25.44 5.63
C LYS A 136 -5.48 25.55 4.45
N GLY A 137 -6.64 26.20 4.60
CA GLY A 137 -7.67 26.26 3.56
C GLY A 137 -8.29 24.90 3.22
N ILE A 138 -8.16 23.91 4.13
CA ILE A 138 -8.70 22.56 3.91
C ILE A 138 -10.12 22.55 4.46
N VAL A 139 -11.10 22.54 3.56
CA VAL A 139 -12.51 22.38 3.92
C VAL A 139 -12.75 20.90 4.26
N GLU A 140 -13.08 20.59 5.51
CA GLU A 140 -13.64 19.28 5.86
C GLU A 140 -14.97 19.13 5.11
N GLN A 141 -15.04 18.18 4.17
CA GLN A 141 -16.32 17.72 3.64
C GLN A 141 -17.11 17.12 4.80
N LYS A 142 -18.09 17.86 5.29
CA LYS A 142 -19.05 17.36 6.26
C LYS A 142 -19.83 16.24 5.58
N ASN A 143 -19.47 14.99 5.88
CA ASN A 143 -20.43 13.90 5.74
C ASN A 143 -21.48 14.09 6.84
N SER A 144 -22.42 14.96 6.58
CA SER A 144 -23.68 15.09 7.30
C SER A 144 -24.51 13.84 7.02
N ASN A 145 -24.25 12.77 7.77
CA ASN A 145 -25.28 11.74 7.94
C ASN A 145 -26.25 12.24 9.00
N GLY A 146 -27.15 13.12 8.56
CA GLY A 146 -28.37 13.42 9.27
C GLY A 146 -29.26 12.18 9.23
N LYS A 147 -29.60 11.64 10.40
CA LYS A 147 -30.84 11.98 11.10
C LYS A 147 -30.85 11.25 12.45
#